data_AF-A0A7M7FYR5-F1
#
_entry.id   AF-A0A7M7FYR5-F1
#
_cell.length_a   1.000
_cell.length_b   1.000
_cell.length_c   1.000
_cell.angle_alpha   90.00
_cell.angle_beta   90.00
_cell.angle_gamma   90.00
#
_symmetry.space_group_name_H-M   'P 1'
#
loop_
_entity.id
_entity.type
_entity.pdbx_description
1 polymer ?
#
loop_
_entity_poly.entity_id
_entity_poly.type
_entity_poly.pdbx_seq_one_letter_code
_entity_poly.pdbx_strand_id
1 'polypeptide(L)'
;MPGIEHRSQTPFIQWLRDFGRGRKHVSSLRHADGIAARTQPPPHVPGGPYHKSSKVYYYTRDARRLVQPPIEIYTEGHLEAGKIDTTKIKLEALSKPQ
;
A
#
# COMPACT_ATOMS: atom_id res chain seq x y z
N MET A 1 -2.07 -15.52 33.95
CA MET A 1 -3.31 -15.74 34.72
C MET A 1 -3.73 -17.19 34.50
N PRO A 2 -4.03 -17.97 35.54
CA PRO A 2 -4.52 -19.34 35.36
C PRO A 2 -5.73 -19.35 34.40
N GLY A 3 -5.76 -20.34 33.51
CA GLY A 3 -6.65 -20.37 32.34
C GLY A 3 -8.12 -20.28 32.73
N ILE A 4 -8.78 -19.20 32.30
CA ILE A 4 -10.21 -19.00 32.49
C ILE A 4 -10.94 -20.00 31.61
N GLU A 5 -11.77 -20.86 32.20
CA GLU A 5 -12.62 -21.75 31.43
C GLU A 5 -13.65 -20.91 30.68
N HIS A 6 -13.59 -20.94 29.34
CA HIS A 6 -14.57 -20.25 28.52
C HIS A 6 -15.92 -20.94 28.56
N ARG A 7 -17.01 -20.15 28.49
CA ARG A 7 -18.37 -20.68 28.40
C ARG A 7 -18.46 -21.71 27.26
N SER A 8 -18.74 -22.94 27.64
CA SER A 8 -18.94 -24.08 26.75
C SER A 8 -20.43 -24.46 26.72
N GLN A 9 -20.82 -25.36 25.82
CA GLN A 9 -22.22 -25.80 25.68
C GLN A 9 -22.62 -26.76 26.81
N THR A 10 -23.87 -27.20 26.90
CA THR A 10 -24.21 -28.28 27.87
C THR A 10 -23.42 -29.56 27.56
N PRO A 11 -23.04 -30.37 28.56
CA PRO A 11 -22.20 -31.55 28.34
C PRO A 11 -22.73 -32.52 27.28
N PHE A 12 -24.06 -32.68 27.20
CA PHE A 12 -24.72 -33.50 26.18
C PHE A 12 -24.48 -32.99 24.75
N ILE A 13 -24.62 -31.68 24.54
CA ILE A 13 -24.40 -31.05 23.24
C ILE A 13 -22.91 -31.05 22.87
N GLN A 14 -22.02 -30.90 23.85
CA GLN A 14 -20.58 -31.05 23.62
C GLN A 14 -20.24 -32.47 23.15
N TRP A 15 -20.80 -33.48 23.81
CA TRP A 15 -20.61 -34.88 23.44
C TRP A 15 -21.12 -35.18 22.03
N LEU A 16 -22.36 -34.79 21.71
CA LEU A 16 -22.94 -35.01 20.37
C LEU A 16 -22.09 -34.37 19.27
N ARG A 17 -21.61 -33.15 19.51
CA ARG A 17 -20.76 -32.40 18.59
C ARG A 17 -19.39 -33.05 18.40
N ASP A 18 -18.78 -33.51 19.47
CA ASP A 18 -17.44 -34.10 19.44
C ASP A 18 -17.48 -35.51 18.84
N PHE A 19 -18.56 -36.26 19.10
CA PHE A 19 -18.88 -37.54 18.46
C PHE A 19 -19.06 -37.38 16.94
N GLY A 20 -19.94 -36.47 16.49
CA GLY A 20 -20.18 -36.26 15.07
C GLY A 20 -18.97 -35.71 14.29
N ARG A 21 -18.02 -35.03 14.97
CA ARG A 21 -16.80 -34.48 14.34
C ARG A 21 -15.59 -35.42 14.44
N GLY A 22 -15.61 -36.42 15.30
CA GLY A 22 -14.49 -37.35 15.52
C GLY A 22 -13.23 -36.73 16.17
N ARG A 23 -13.32 -35.49 16.67
CA ARG A 23 -12.22 -34.78 17.35
C ARG A 23 -12.76 -33.73 18.30
N LYS A 24 -11.99 -33.32 19.32
CA LYS A 24 -12.37 -32.24 20.25
C LYS A 24 -12.62 -30.91 19.52
N HIS A 25 -13.56 -30.12 20.03
CA HIS A 25 -13.93 -28.84 19.43
C HIS A 25 -12.94 -27.76 19.81
N VAL A 26 -12.35 -27.11 18.82
CA VAL A 26 -11.56 -25.89 19.02
C VAL A 26 -12.48 -24.70 18.80
N SER A 27 -12.65 -23.85 19.82
CA SER A 27 -13.47 -22.65 19.72
C SER A 27 -12.79 -21.62 18.82
N SER A 28 -13.49 -21.14 17.79
CA SER A 28 -13.06 -19.97 16.99
C SER A 28 -13.55 -18.64 17.60
N LEU A 29 -14.29 -18.70 18.71
CA LEU A 29 -14.82 -17.50 19.36
C LEU A 29 -13.70 -16.77 20.08
N ARG A 30 -13.73 -15.44 19.99
CA ARG A 30 -12.83 -14.57 20.72
C ARG A 30 -13.46 -14.24 22.08
N HIS A 31 -12.90 -14.81 23.13
CA HIS A 31 -13.28 -14.50 24.50
C HIS A 31 -12.53 -13.25 25.00
N ALA A 32 -13.08 -12.56 26.01
CA ALA A 32 -12.59 -11.26 26.45
C ALA A 32 -11.16 -11.30 27.01
N ASP A 33 -10.74 -12.44 27.52
CA ASP A 33 -9.42 -12.74 28.04
C ASP A 33 -8.40 -13.12 26.96
N GLY A 34 -8.87 -13.59 25.80
CA GLY A 34 -8.02 -13.90 24.64
C GLY A 34 -7.80 -12.72 23.69
N ILE A 35 -8.38 -11.55 23.98
CA ILE A 35 -8.24 -10.33 23.18
C ILE A 35 -7.63 -9.21 24.00
N ALA A 36 -6.96 -8.27 23.32
CA ALA A 36 -6.54 -7.03 23.95
C ALA A 36 -7.77 -6.27 24.50
N ALA A 37 -7.54 -5.48 25.56
CA ALA A 37 -8.56 -4.61 26.11
C ALA A 37 -9.10 -3.65 25.03
N ARG A 38 -10.38 -3.28 25.14
CA ARG A 38 -10.98 -2.28 24.23
C ARG A 38 -10.43 -0.88 24.46
N THR A 39 -10.06 -0.59 25.70
CA THR A 39 -9.46 0.68 26.11
C THR A 39 -7.95 0.52 26.14
N GLN A 40 -7.28 1.18 25.22
CA GLN A 40 -5.83 1.19 25.14
C GLN A 40 -5.29 2.47 25.78
N PRO A 41 -4.17 2.43 26.54
CA PRO A 41 -3.51 3.64 27.02
C PRO A 41 -3.06 4.51 25.83
N PRO A 42 -2.94 5.84 26.02
CA PRO A 42 -2.47 6.73 24.98
C PRO A 42 -1.04 6.33 24.55
N PRO A 43 -0.79 6.08 23.25
CA PRO A 43 0.53 5.67 22.78
C PRO A 43 1.49 6.86 22.65
N HIS A 44 2.77 6.65 22.96
CA HIS A 44 3.85 7.58 22.60
C HIS A 44 4.51 7.11 21.30
N VAL A 45 4.03 7.62 20.18
CA VAL A 45 4.50 7.24 18.84
C VAL A 45 5.77 8.04 18.49
N PRO A 46 6.86 7.38 18.02
CA PRO A 46 8.04 8.11 17.59
C PRO A 46 7.74 9.01 16.39
N GLY A 47 8.43 10.14 16.30
CA GLY A 47 8.35 11.04 15.16
C GLY A 47 8.84 10.38 13.86
N GLY A 48 8.35 10.87 12.72
CA GLY A 48 8.86 10.46 11.41
C GLY A 48 10.28 10.99 11.12
N PRO A 49 10.86 10.64 9.96
CA PRO A 49 12.25 10.98 9.60
C PRO A 49 12.58 12.48 9.60
N TYR A 50 11.56 13.31 9.43
CA TYR A 50 11.65 14.77 9.35
C TYR A 50 11.19 15.49 10.63
N HIS A 51 11.04 14.78 11.76
CA HIS A 51 10.77 15.37 13.07
C HIS A 51 12.08 15.97 13.65
N LYS A 52 12.59 17.03 13.01
CA LYS A 52 13.83 17.75 13.38
C LYS A 52 13.56 19.26 13.33
N SER A 53 14.25 20.03 14.17
CA SER A 53 14.06 21.48 14.28
C SER A 53 14.76 22.30 13.19
N SER A 54 15.80 21.76 12.56
CA SER A 54 16.61 22.46 11.56
C SER A 54 16.95 21.57 10.37
N LYS A 55 17.29 22.20 9.23
CA LYS A 55 17.64 21.52 7.97
C LYS A 55 16.52 20.62 7.40
N VAL A 56 15.26 20.98 7.63
CA VAL A 56 14.07 20.28 7.11
C VAL A 56 13.31 21.17 6.14
N TYR A 57 13.94 21.52 5.01
CA TYR A 57 13.27 22.31 3.98
C TYR A 57 12.38 21.42 3.11
N TYR A 58 11.10 21.78 2.97
CA TYR A 58 10.14 20.97 2.21
C TYR A 58 10.58 20.71 0.75
N TYR A 59 11.21 21.69 0.11
CA TYR A 59 11.67 21.58 -1.28
C TYR A 59 12.66 20.42 -1.52
N THR A 60 13.46 20.06 -0.51
CA THR A 60 14.44 18.97 -0.63
C THR A 60 13.83 17.57 -0.61
N ARG A 61 12.59 17.44 -0.10
CA ARG A 61 11.90 16.14 0.10
C ARG A 61 10.62 16.00 -0.71
N ASP A 62 10.26 17.02 -1.48
CA ASP A 62 9.02 17.04 -2.25
C ASP A 62 9.15 16.23 -3.54
N ALA A 63 8.97 14.92 -3.44
CA ALA A 63 9.00 14.03 -4.59
C ALA A 63 7.90 14.36 -5.63
N ARG A 64 6.82 15.04 -5.23
CA ARG A 64 5.72 15.39 -6.15
C ARG A 64 6.16 16.37 -7.23
N ARG A 65 7.15 17.22 -6.92
CA ARG A 65 7.71 18.21 -7.85
C ARG A 65 8.93 17.71 -8.64
N LEU A 66 9.47 16.54 -8.27
CA LEU A 66 10.56 15.90 -9.00
C LEU A 66 10.06 15.09 -10.21
N VAL A 67 8.76 14.84 -10.28
CA VAL A 67 8.14 14.14 -11.41
C VAL A 67 8.23 15.01 -12.65
N GLN A 68 9.04 14.56 -13.62
CA GLN A 68 9.12 15.17 -14.94
C GLN A 68 8.06 14.56 -15.86
N PRO A 69 7.59 15.31 -16.89
CA PRO A 69 6.80 14.72 -17.95
C PRO A 69 7.55 13.53 -18.57
N PRO A 70 6.81 12.53 -19.10
CA PRO A 70 7.43 11.39 -19.76
C PRO A 70 8.30 11.86 -20.94
N ILE A 71 9.40 11.15 -21.16
CA ILE A 71 10.29 11.41 -22.29
C ILE A 71 9.58 10.92 -23.56
N GLU A 72 9.35 11.81 -24.51
CA GLU A 72 8.79 11.48 -25.81
C GLU A 72 9.87 10.80 -26.68
N ILE A 73 9.65 9.53 -27.04
CA ILE A 73 10.57 8.77 -27.91
C ILE A 73 10.24 9.01 -29.40
N TYR A 74 8.97 9.27 -29.70
CA TYR A 74 8.47 9.62 -31.03
C TYR A 74 7.18 10.43 -30.86
N THR A 75 7.08 11.54 -31.60
CA THR A 75 5.91 12.40 -31.61
C THR A 75 5.52 12.65 -33.06
N GLU A 76 4.37 12.14 -33.48
CA GLU A 76 3.78 12.45 -34.77
C GLU A 76 3.04 13.79 -34.63
N GLY A 77 3.66 14.85 -35.14
CA GLY A 77 3.18 16.21 -35.00
C GLY A 77 1.73 16.34 -35.46
N HIS A 78 0.89 16.90 -34.59
CA HIS A 78 -0.40 17.43 -35.01
C HIS A 78 -0.13 18.58 -35.98
N LEU A 79 -0.73 18.54 -37.16
CA LEU A 79 -0.56 19.58 -38.18
C LEU A 79 -1.22 20.88 -37.68
N GLU A 80 -0.44 21.82 -37.15
CA GLU A 80 -0.90 23.21 -37.10
C GLU A 80 -0.85 23.79 -38.52
N ALA A 81 -1.97 24.38 -38.96
CA ALA A 81 -2.10 24.95 -40.29
C ALA A 81 -1.02 26.01 -40.54
N GLY A 82 -0.04 25.68 -41.39
CA GLY A 82 0.82 26.65 -42.06
C GLY A 82 2.32 26.67 -41.69
N LYS A 83 2.85 25.73 -40.92
CA LYS A 83 4.32 25.62 -40.74
C LYS A 83 4.88 24.38 -41.41
N ILE A 84 5.83 24.59 -42.32
CA ILE A 84 6.52 23.53 -43.07
C ILE A 84 7.49 22.83 -42.12
N ASP A 85 7.36 21.50 -42.00
CA ASP A 85 8.19 20.67 -41.10
C ASP A 85 9.66 20.64 -41.55
N THR A 86 10.49 21.46 -40.92
CA THR A 86 11.94 21.54 -41.16
C THR A 86 12.71 20.30 -40.67
N THR A 87 12.09 19.45 -39.84
CA THR A 87 12.69 18.23 -39.28
C THR A 87 12.82 17.10 -40.31
N LYS A 88 11.85 16.96 -41.23
CA LYS A 88 11.92 15.99 -42.34
C LYS A 88 12.99 16.37 -43.38
N ILE A 89 13.13 17.66 -43.67
CA ILE A 89 14.13 18.19 -44.62
C ILE A 89 15.56 17.86 -44.18
N LYS A 90 15.85 17.94 -42.87
CA LYS A 90 17.18 17.60 -42.32
C LYS A 90 17.50 16.11 -42.36
N LEU A 91 16.49 15.25 -42.21
CA LEU A 91 16.64 13.79 -42.29
C LEU A 91 16.88 13.32 -43.73
N GLU A 92 16.18 13.91 -44.71
CA GLU A 92 16.39 13.63 -46.14
C GLU A 92 17.73 14.16 -46.66
N ALA A 93 18.21 15.30 -46.17
CA ALA A 93 19.53 15.83 -46.51
C ALA A 93 20.70 14.95 -46.00
N LEU A 94 20.46 14.14 -44.95
CA LEU A 94 21.45 13.24 -44.36
C LEU A 94 21.41 11.82 -44.99
N SER A 95 20.29 11.42 -45.60
CA SER A 95 20.13 10.09 -46.20
C SER A 95 20.59 10.01 -47.66
N LYS A 96 20.86 11.15 -48.31
CA LYS A 96 21.47 11.17 -49.64
C LYS A 96 22.98 10.87 -49.51
N PRO A 97 23.48 9.75 -50.05
CA PRO A 97 24.92 9.52 -50.12
C PRO A 97 25.56 10.55 -51.06
N GLN A 98 26.72 11.09 -50.67
CA GLN A 98 27.60 11.82 -51.59
C GLN A 98 28.19 10.88 -52.64
#